data_AF-A0A183TEQ2-F1
#
_entry.id   AF-A0A183TEQ2-F1
#
_cell.length_a   1.000
_cell.length_b   1.000
_cell.length_c   1.000
_cell.angle_alpha   90.00
_cell.angle_beta   90.00
_cell.angle_gamma   90.00
#
_symmetry.space_group_name_H-M   'P 1'
#
loop_
_entity.id
_entity.type
_entity.pdbx_description
1 polymer ?
#
loop_
_entity_poly.entity_id
_entity_poly.type
_entity_poly.pdbx_seq_one_letter_code
_entity_poly.pdbx_strand_id
1 'polypeptide(L)'
;MVSADPALISSLLDGLNWLSSVSQLSAKNAVKLCVDGFFSSLPIRSLSRNERKKAVHLLSTLLSNGKTREGLLQLKQEFLRGYIASVEEEKDPEILMLIFPAHCTVMRYFDLGHLEEDFFDIIAAYFPVDYSPVSLFFIQLHALSLSPHPPGKSLDLKRSDLAAKLNDCLFASRLFAGPLLLPLLLEKAGSQWSEGRSDALNLLADSLNGFQGCVETYSDFALKPPPTTVVSPLPFAHVSSYLFALCNLIRELTIQLDSFERECDATRLLAIVHGLTRAYASQPSVHTLEDFMETFLNTLWPDRKDKFIFESWFSVPPKSTLTALPNAAPQGLLADCLVAAASSAVLSASPAASSNDYALARMLLSKLFKRLAAPLITPLIQSMPEDILVTWTPHLGFLNRLMTVLLKRFAALEDAPRVAGALFFFLTH
;
A
#
# COMPACT_ATOMS: atom_id res chain seq x y z
N MET A 1 13.36 -27.13 37.28
CA MET A 1 14.15 -25.88 37.17
C MET A 1 13.69 -24.97 38.29
N VAL A 2 14.59 -24.52 39.16
CA VAL A 2 14.26 -23.55 40.21
C VAL A 2 13.84 -22.27 39.50
N SER A 3 12.59 -21.83 39.66
CA SER A 3 12.14 -20.54 39.11
C SER A 3 12.97 -19.44 39.78
N ALA A 4 13.77 -18.71 39.01
CA ALA A 4 14.52 -17.58 39.52
C ALA A 4 13.57 -16.56 40.18
N ASP A 5 13.99 -15.96 41.29
CA ASP A 5 13.18 -15.02 42.06
C ASP A 5 12.77 -13.82 41.17
N PRO A 6 11.46 -13.59 40.94
CA PRO A 6 10.97 -12.49 40.12
C PRO A 6 11.50 -11.12 40.56
N ALA A 7 11.70 -10.91 41.87
CA ALA A 7 12.25 -9.65 42.39
C ALA A 7 13.70 -9.43 41.92
N LEU A 8 14.51 -10.50 41.97
CA LEU A 8 15.89 -10.46 41.49
C LEU A 8 15.96 -10.19 39.98
N ILE A 9 15.09 -10.84 39.19
CA ILE A 9 15.01 -10.61 37.74
C ILE A 9 14.71 -9.14 37.46
N SER A 10 13.71 -8.56 38.14
CA SER A 10 13.37 -7.16 37.97
C SER A 10 14.55 -6.24 38.29
N SER A 11 15.21 -6.40 39.43
CA SER A 11 16.36 -5.58 39.82
C SER A 11 17.55 -5.70 38.86
N LEU A 12 17.82 -6.91 38.35
CA LEU A 12 18.85 -7.13 37.33
C LEU A 12 18.52 -6.40 36.03
N LEU A 13 17.29 -6.52 35.55
CA LEU A 13 16.84 -5.81 34.34
C LEU A 13 16.92 -4.29 34.52
N ASP A 14 16.61 -3.75 35.70
CA ASP A 14 16.76 -2.32 35.99
C ASP A 14 18.22 -1.87 35.92
N GLY A 15 19.13 -2.61 36.55
CA GLY A 15 20.56 -2.32 36.51
C GLY A 15 21.14 -2.42 35.09
N LEU A 16 20.75 -3.43 34.32
CA LEU A 16 21.19 -3.58 32.93
C LEU A 16 20.63 -2.49 32.02
N ASN A 17 19.36 -2.12 32.19
CA ASN A 17 18.77 -0.99 31.47
C ASN A 17 19.53 0.31 31.78
N TRP A 18 19.85 0.56 33.06
CA TRP A 18 20.66 1.71 33.44
C TRP A 18 22.04 1.68 32.77
N LEU A 19 22.77 0.56 32.79
CA LEU A 19 24.06 0.43 32.13
C LEU A 19 23.97 0.64 30.61
N SER A 20 22.88 0.17 29.99
CA SER A 20 22.63 0.35 28.56
C SER A 20 22.36 1.82 28.21
N SER A 21 21.61 2.54 29.04
CA SER A 21 21.25 3.94 28.80
C SER A 21 22.45 4.88 28.96
N VAL A 22 23.38 4.58 29.87
CA VAL A 22 24.66 5.29 29.99
C VAL A 22 25.74 4.81 29.01
N SER A 23 25.38 3.95 28.03
CA SER A 23 26.28 3.44 26.98
C SER A 23 27.57 2.77 27.49
N GLN A 24 27.50 2.12 28.66
CA GLN A 24 28.63 1.41 29.29
C GLN A 24 28.73 -0.06 28.87
N LEU A 25 27.74 -0.58 28.15
CA LEU A 25 27.77 -1.96 27.64
C LEU A 25 28.63 -2.06 26.37
N SER A 26 29.59 -2.98 26.39
CA SER A 26 30.44 -3.30 25.23
C SER A 26 29.76 -4.28 24.28
N ALA A 27 30.31 -4.44 23.06
CA ALA A 27 29.91 -5.49 22.11
C ALA A 27 29.91 -6.89 22.74
N LYS A 28 30.94 -7.21 23.53
CA LYS A 28 31.06 -8.50 24.23
C LYS A 28 29.97 -8.68 25.28
N ASN A 29 29.63 -7.62 26.01
CA ASN A 29 28.55 -7.66 27.00
C ASN A 29 27.20 -7.90 26.31
N ALA A 30 26.94 -7.23 25.17
CA ALA A 30 25.71 -7.40 24.41
C ALA A 30 25.53 -8.84 23.92
N VAL A 31 26.59 -9.42 23.32
CA VAL A 31 26.60 -10.82 22.89
C VAL A 31 26.28 -11.75 24.06
N LYS A 32 26.96 -11.55 25.20
CA LYS A 32 26.74 -12.37 26.40
C LYS A 32 25.31 -12.24 26.94
N LEU A 33 24.76 -11.03 27.00
CA LEU A 33 23.38 -10.79 27.45
C LEU A 33 22.35 -11.46 26.54
N CYS A 34 22.58 -11.49 25.22
CA CYS A 34 21.71 -12.18 24.28
C CYS A 34 21.80 -13.69 24.41
N VAL A 35 23.01 -14.27 24.28
CA VAL A 35 23.21 -15.72 24.27
C VAL A 35 22.90 -16.36 25.63
N ASP A 36 23.47 -15.84 26.71
CA ASP A 36 23.31 -16.44 28.04
C ASP A 36 21.99 -16.00 28.70
N GLY A 37 21.52 -14.79 28.39
CA GLY A 37 20.33 -14.18 28.97
C GLY A 37 19.08 -14.45 28.15
N PHE A 38 18.80 -13.58 27.18
CA PHE A 38 17.55 -13.56 26.40
C PHE A 38 17.23 -14.89 25.71
N PHE A 39 18.23 -15.59 25.17
CA PHE A 39 18.02 -16.77 24.33
C PHE A 39 18.12 -18.10 25.11
N SER A 40 18.45 -18.04 26.40
CA SER A 40 18.73 -19.24 27.20
C SER A 40 18.11 -19.16 28.59
N SER A 41 18.61 -18.27 29.46
CA SER A 41 18.22 -18.28 30.88
C SER A 41 16.95 -17.49 31.21
N LEU A 42 16.56 -16.52 30.38
CA LEU A 42 15.43 -15.62 30.66
C LEU A 42 14.17 -16.05 29.88
N PRO A 43 13.15 -16.65 30.53
CA PRO A 43 11.92 -17.04 29.85
C PRO A 43 10.99 -15.83 29.68
N ILE A 44 11.29 -14.94 28.71
CA ILE A 44 10.61 -13.64 28.52
C ILE A 44 9.08 -13.79 28.53
N ARG A 45 8.54 -14.77 27.80
CA ARG A 45 7.09 -15.03 27.72
C ARG A 45 6.42 -15.33 29.06
N SER A 46 7.16 -15.90 30.01
CA SER A 46 6.65 -16.24 31.34
C SER A 46 6.80 -15.11 32.36
N LEU A 47 7.48 -14.01 32.00
CA LEU A 47 7.65 -12.86 32.89
C LEU A 47 6.35 -12.06 33.02
N SER A 48 6.22 -11.31 34.11
CA SER A 48 5.12 -10.34 34.24
C SER A 48 5.28 -9.23 33.19
N ARG A 49 4.18 -8.53 32.91
CA ARG A 49 4.12 -7.41 31.97
C ARG A 49 5.28 -6.41 32.16
N ASN A 50 5.58 -6.06 33.41
CA ASN A 50 6.60 -5.06 33.73
C ASN A 50 8.01 -5.56 33.39
N GLU A 51 8.34 -6.81 33.77
CA GLU A 51 9.65 -7.38 33.45
C GLU A 51 9.80 -7.64 31.94
N ARG A 52 8.73 -8.06 31.23
CA ARG A 52 8.76 -8.16 29.76
C ARG A 52 9.08 -6.82 29.11
N LYS A 53 8.40 -5.75 29.54
CA LYS A 53 8.67 -4.39 29.06
C LYS A 53 10.13 -3.99 29.29
N LYS A 54 10.68 -4.25 30.48
CA LYS A 54 12.10 -3.98 30.79
C LYS A 54 13.07 -4.81 29.94
N ALA A 55 12.75 -6.09 29.71
CA ALA A 55 13.56 -7.00 28.90
C ALA A 55 13.58 -6.55 27.43
N VAL A 56 12.41 -6.28 26.84
CA VAL A 56 12.29 -5.77 25.47
C VAL A 56 12.93 -4.40 25.33
N HIS A 57 12.78 -3.50 26.31
CA HIS A 57 13.45 -2.20 26.30
C HIS A 57 14.98 -2.34 26.26
N LEU A 58 15.54 -3.26 27.07
CA LEU A 58 16.97 -3.55 27.06
C LEU A 58 17.41 -4.08 25.69
N LEU A 59 16.69 -5.07 25.15
CA LEU A 59 16.98 -5.65 23.83
C LEU A 59 16.95 -4.59 22.72
N SER A 60 15.92 -3.74 22.70
CA SER A 60 15.82 -2.62 21.75
C SER A 60 16.95 -1.60 21.91
N THR A 61 17.39 -1.33 23.14
CA THR A 61 18.51 -0.41 23.42
C THR A 61 19.84 -0.99 22.94
N LEU A 62 20.08 -2.28 23.14
CA LEU A 62 21.25 -3.00 22.62
C LEU A 62 21.29 -3.00 21.08
N LEU A 63 20.14 -3.15 20.42
CA LEU A 63 20.01 -3.07 18.96
C LEU A 63 20.24 -1.65 18.40
N SER A 64 19.75 -0.63 19.11
CA SER A 64 19.81 0.76 18.64
C SER A 64 21.22 1.35 18.78
N ASN A 65 21.98 0.94 19.80
CA ASN A 65 23.32 1.42 20.04
C ASN A 65 24.33 0.74 19.09
N GLY A 66 25.09 1.53 18.34
CA GLY A 66 26.04 1.03 17.34
C GLY A 66 27.11 0.10 17.90
N LYS A 67 27.66 0.41 19.10
CA LYS A 67 28.73 -0.39 19.72
C LYS A 67 28.26 -1.77 20.12
N THR A 68 27.06 -1.87 20.69
CA THR A 68 26.48 -3.16 21.09
C THR A 68 25.99 -3.92 19.88
N ARG A 69 25.36 -3.25 18.91
CA ARG A 69 24.90 -3.85 17.64
C ARG A 69 26.04 -4.50 16.86
N GLU A 70 27.23 -3.91 16.82
CA GLU A 70 28.42 -4.53 16.20
C GLU A 70 28.72 -5.93 16.75
N GLY A 71 28.56 -6.13 18.06
CA GLY A 71 28.67 -7.46 18.68
C GLY A 71 27.54 -8.38 18.23
N LEU A 72 26.31 -7.89 18.24
CA LEU A 72 25.13 -8.68 17.85
C LEU A 72 25.19 -9.13 16.38
N LEU A 73 25.75 -8.31 15.48
CA LEU A 73 25.95 -8.68 14.07
C LEU A 73 26.88 -9.89 13.90
N GLN A 74 27.80 -10.13 14.83
CA GLN A 74 28.71 -11.29 14.77
C GLN A 74 27.99 -12.62 15.02
N LEU A 75 26.84 -12.60 15.70
CA LEU A 75 26.01 -13.77 15.96
C LEU A 75 25.21 -14.21 14.72
N LYS A 76 25.06 -13.34 13.70
CA LYS A 76 24.37 -13.64 12.45
C LYS A 76 22.98 -14.27 12.69
N GLN A 77 22.74 -15.45 12.13
CA GLN A 77 21.50 -16.21 12.19
C GLN A 77 21.14 -16.68 13.61
N GLU A 78 22.11 -16.86 14.51
CA GLU A 78 21.84 -17.19 15.91
C GLU A 78 21.11 -16.05 16.62
N PHE A 79 21.52 -14.80 16.35
CA PHE A 79 20.82 -13.64 16.87
C PHE A 79 19.39 -13.56 16.36
N LEU A 80 19.17 -13.77 15.06
CA LEU A 80 17.83 -13.68 14.48
C LEU A 80 16.86 -14.68 15.09
N ARG A 81 17.27 -15.96 15.22
CA ARG A 81 16.43 -16.99 15.86
C ARG A 81 16.10 -16.64 17.31
N GLY A 82 17.12 -16.23 18.07
CA GLY A 82 16.93 -15.82 19.45
C GLY A 82 16.04 -14.60 19.58
N TYR A 83 16.21 -13.60 18.70
CA TYR A 83 15.41 -12.39 18.65
C TYR A 83 13.94 -12.71 18.36
N ILE A 84 13.65 -13.48 17.31
CA ILE A 84 12.30 -13.92 16.94
C ILE A 84 11.64 -14.60 18.15
N ALA A 85 12.29 -15.61 18.73
CA ALA A 85 11.78 -16.34 19.89
C ALA A 85 11.59 -15.47 21.14
N SER A 86 12.28 -14.33 21.23
CA SER A 86 12.21 -13.39 22.36
C SER A 86 11.03 -12.42 22.25
N VAL A 87 10.55 -12.14 21.05
CA VAL A 87 9.55 -11.07 20.78
C VAL A 87 8.26 -11.57 20.13
N GLU A 88 8.24 -12.81 19.64
CA GLU A 88 7.02 -13.45 19.13
C GLU A 88 5.90 -13.49 20.19
N GLU A 89 4.66 -13.45 19.72
CA GLU A 89 3.44 -13.60 20.54
C GLU A 89 3.20 -12.56 21.64
N GLU A 90 3.91 -11.41 21.63
CA GLU A 90 3.63 -10.32 22.58
C GLU A 90 2.27 -9.64 22.28
N LYS A 91 1.49 -9.38 23.34
CA LYS A 91 0.13 -8.83 23.21
C LYS A 91 0.00 -7.44 23.82
N ASP A 92 0.94 -7.04 24.67
CA ASP A 92 0.85 -5.74 25.33
C ASP A 92 1.18 -4.61 24.35
N PRO A 93 0.27 -3.64 24.16
CA PRO A 93 0.47 -2.59 23.17
C PRO A 93 1.68 -1.68 23.49
N GLU A 94 1.99 -1.43 24.77
CA GLU A 94 3.16 -0.62 25.11
C GLU A 94 4.47 -1.35 24.83
N ILE A 95 4.47 -2.68 24.89
CA ILE A 95 5.64 -3.50 24.54
C ILE A 95 5.75 -3.59 23.01
N LEU A 96 4.65 -3.74 22.28
CA LEU A 96 4.64 -3.70 20.81
C LEU A 96 5.21 -2.39 20.26
N MET A 97 4.98 -1.25 20.94
CA MET A 97 5.60 0.04 20.59
C MET A 97 7.14 0.05 20.67
N LEU A 98 7.75 -0.90 21.39
CA LEU A 98 9.20 -1.12 21.45
C LEU A 98 9.68 -2.17 20.44
N ILE A 99 8.85 -3.18 20.18
CA ILE A 99 9.14 -4.30 19.28
C ILE A 99 9.15 -3.83 17.82
N PHE A 100 8.13 -3.11 17.36
CA PHE A 100 8.04 -2.70 15.95
C PHE A 100 9.26 -1.88 15.47
N PRO A 101 9.73 -0.83 16.18
CA PRO A 101 10.97 -0.14 15.76
C PRO A 101 12.22 -1.04 15.81
N ALA A 102 12.24 -2.02 16.72
CA ALA A 102 13.32 -3.00 16.78
C ALA A 102 13.29 -3.90 15.54
N HIS A 103 12.11 -4.31 15.04
CA HIS A 103 12.00 -5.04 13.77
C HIS A 103 12.59 -4.25 12.60
N CYS A 104 12.25 -2.96 12.48
CA CYS A 104 12.85 -2.08 11.46
C CYS A 104 14.38 -2.00 11.59
N THR A 105 14.89 -1.97 12.83
CA THR A 105 16.34 -1.99 13.08
C THR A 105 16.96 -3.32 12.64
N VAL A 106 16.31 -4.44 12.93
CA VAL A 106 16.80 -5.76 12.52
C VAL A 106 16.82 -5.88 10.99
N MET A 107 15.72 -5.57 10.29
CA MET A 107 15.66 -5.58 8.82
C MET A 107 16.70 -4.66 8.15
N ARG A 108 17.08 -3.57 8.82
CA ARG A 108 18.05 -2.61 8.28
C ARG A 108 19.50 -3.11 8.37
N TYR A 109 19.84 -3.87 9.40
CA TYR A 109 21.24 -4.18 9.71
C TYR A 109 21.60 -5.67 9.63
N PHE A 110 20.63 -6.57 9.73
CA PHE A 110 20.85 -8.01 9.74
C PHE A 110 20.38 -8.61 8.42
N ASP A 111 21.19 -9.53 7.89
CA ASP A 111 20.82 -10.38 6.76
C ASP A 111 19.90 -11.50 7.26
N LEU A 112 18.62 -11.43 6.87
CA LEU A 112 17.59 -12.36 7.31
C LEU A 112 17.81 -13.77 6.74
N GLY A 113 18.38 -13.91 5.54
CA GLY A 113 18.65 -15.19 4.91
C GLY A 113 17.41 -16.08 4.83
N HIS A 114 17.52 -17.33 5.30
CA HIS A 114 16.40 -18.29 5.27
C HIS A 114 15.30 -18.00 6.31
N LEU A 115 15.46 -16.99 7.18
CA LEU A 115 14.47 -16.59 8.20
C LEU A 115 13.57 -15.45 7.72
N GLU A 116 13.62 -15.04 6.45
CA GLU A 116 12.77 -13.95 5.92
C GLU A 116 11.28 -14.21 6.15
N GLU A 117 10.82 -15.44 5.95
CA GLU A 117 9.42 -15.84 6.14
C GLU A 117 9.05 -15.82 7.64
N ASP A 118 9.82 -16.50 8.49
CA ASP A 118 9.62 -16.49 9.95
C ASP A 118 9.60 -15.07 10.52
N PHE A 119 10.47 -14.19 10.01
CA PHE A 119 10.55 -12.80 10.44
C PHE A 119 9.37 -11.97 9.94
N PHE A 120 8.88 -12.24 8.72
CA PHE A 120 7.68 -11.60 8.20
C PHE A 120 6.45 -12.03 9.02
N ASP A 121 6.33 -13.31 9.37
CA ASP A 121 5.18 -13.86 10.10
C ASP A 121 4.98 -13.19 11.46
N ILE A 122 6.06 -12.97 12.22
CA ILE A 122 5.96 -12.29 13.52
C ILE A 122 5.56 -10.81 13.39
N ILE A 123 5.72 -10.18 12.22
CA ILE A 123 5.23 -8.82 11.96
C ILE A 123 3.76 -8.90 11.50
N ALA A 124 3.50 -9.73 10.50
CA ALA A 124 2.20 -9.86 9.82
C ALA A 124 1.08 -10.33 10.76
N ALA A 125 1.40 -11.09 11.81
CA ALA A 125 0.45 -11.56 12.81
C ALA A 125 -0.35 -10.43 13.50
N TYR A 126 0.16 -9.19 13.48
CA TYR A 126 -0.50 -8.03 14.09
C TYR A 126 -1.33 -7.21 13.11
N PHE A 127 -1.44 -7.62 11.83
CA PHE A 127 -2.10 -6.84 10.79
C PHE A 127 -3.51 -7.34 10.43
N PRO A 128 -4.53 -6.46 10.38
CA PRO A 128 -4.50 -5.05 10.77
C PRO A 128 -4.60 -4.89 12.30
N VAL A 129 -4.19 -3.73 12.82
CA VAL A 129 -4.23 -3.47 14.27
C VAL A 129 -5.68 -3.34 14.74
N ASP A 130 -6.19 -4.35 15.42
CA ASP A 130 -7.46 -4.30 16.16
C ASP A 130 -7.18 -4.00 17.63
N TYR A 131 -6.89 -2.73 17.91
CA TYR A 131 -6.67 -2.25 19.27
C TYR A 131 -7.73 -1.21 19.61
N SER A 132 -8.68 -1.61 20.44
CA SER A 132 -9.55 -0.68 21.13
C SER A 132 -8.91 -0.38 22.49
N PRO A 133 -8.28 0.80 22.70
CA PRO A 133 -7.88 1.17 24.04
C PRO A 133 -9.13 1.10 24.91
N VAL A 134 -9.01 0.50 26.10
CA VAL A 134 -10.04 0.64 27.14
C VAL A 134 -9.96 2.09 27.63
N SER A 135 -10.35 3.04 26.78
CA SER A 135 -10.22 4.46 26.99
C SER A 135 -11.44 4.93 27.78
N LEU A 136 -11.16 5.38 29.00
CA LEU A 136 -11.96 6.33 29.79
C LEU A 136 -13.35 5.93 30.28
N PHE A 137 -14.12 5.04 29.65
CA PHE A 137 -15.46 4.74 30.17
C PHE A 137 -15.42 4.08 31.55
N PHE A 138 -14.46 3.17 31.76
CA PHE A 138 -14.22 2.58 33.08
C PHE A 138 -13.34 3.44 33.99
N ILE A 139 -12.44 4.28 33.48
CA ILE A 139 -11.63 5.17 34.32
C ILE A 139 -12.50 6.30 34.92
N GLN A 140 -13.49 6.80 34.19
CA GLN A 140 -14.47 7.75 34.73
C GLN A 140 -15.36 7.10 35.80
N LEU A 141 -15.73 5.82 35.61
CA LEU A 141 -16.52 5.06 36.60
C LEU A 141 -15.68 4.66 37.83
N HIS A 142 -14.39 4.38 37.64
CA HIS A 142 -13.49 3.99 38.72
C HIS A 142 -12.92 5.19 39.48
N ALA A 143 -12.86 6.38 38.86
CA ALA A 143 -12.61 7.64 39.58
C ALA A 143 -13.77 8.05 40.51
N LEU A 144 -14.96 7.46 40.34
CA LEU A 144 -16.07 7.55 41.30
C LEU A 144 -16.00 6.48 42.41
N SER A 145 -15.09 5.51 42.29
CA SER A 145 -14.76 4.55 43.35
C SER A 145 -13.50 5.04 44.06
N LEU A 146 -13.64 5.45 45.32
CA LEU A 146 -12.57 5.96 46.21
C LEU A 146 -11.51 4.89 46.53
N SER A 147 -10.83 4.33 45.52
CA SER A 147 -9.71 3.41 45.71
C SER A 147 -8.40 4.19 45.74
N PRO A 148 -7.56 4.04 46.79
CA PRO A 148 -6.36 4.85 47.00
C PRO A 148 -5.13 4.38 46.21
N HIS A 149 -5.27 3.48 45.23
CA HIS A 149 -4.14 3.09 44.39
C HIS A 149 -3.97 4.04 43.20
N PRO A 150 -2.78 4.65 43.02
CA PRO A 150 -2.53 5.46 41.84
C PRO A 150 -2.53 4.52 40.61
N PRO A 151 -3.41 4.73 39.61
CA PRO A 151 -3.29 4.00 38.37
C PRO A 151 -1.97 4.44 37.73
N GLY A 152 -1.05 3.49 37.54
CA GLY A 152 0.17 3.70 36.77
C GLY A 152 -0.21 4.37 35.47
N LYS A 153 0.40 5.53 35.20
CA LYS A 153 0.11 6.45 34.10
C LYS A 153 0.15 5.69 32.77
N SER A 154 -0.98 5.13 32.32
CA SER A 154 -1.12 4.61 30.97
C SER A 154 -0.99 5.82 30.05
N LEU A 155 0.07 5.85 29.26
CA LEU A 155 0.13 6.77 28.13
C LEU A 155 -1.15 6.58 27.32
N ASP A 156 -1.74 7.68 26.83
CA ASP A 156 -2.92 7.68 25.93
C ASP A 156 -2.55 7.07 24.58
N LEU A 157 -2.15 5.79 24.58
CA LEU A 157 -1.72 5.04 23.42
C LEU A 157 -2.95 4.70 22.59
N LYS A 158 -2.94 5.11 21.33
CA LYS A 158 -4.04 4.92 20.38
C LYS A 158 -3.72 3.77 19.44
N ARG A 159 -4.78 3.21 18.83
CA ARG A 159 -4.69 2.28 17.71
C ARG A 159 -3.79 2.82 16.59
N SER A 160 -3.95 4.10 16.25
CA SER A 160 -3.18 4.77 15.20
C SER A 160 -1.67 4.73 15.45
N ASP A 161 -1.24 4.78 16.70
CA ASP A 161 0.19 4.79 17.06
C ASP A 161 0.82 3.42 16.79
N LEU A 162 0.09 2.35 17.15
CA LEU A 162 0.48 0.97 16.85
C LEU A 162 0.44 0.71 15.34
N ALA A 163 -0.65 1.09 14.67
CA ALA A 163 -0.84 0.91 13.25
C ALA A 163 0.27 1.60 12.44
N ALA A 164 0.65 2.83 12.81
CA ALA A 164 1.75 3.55 12.16
C ALA A 164 3.07 2.76 12.26
N LYS A 165 3.45 2.30 13.47
CA LYS A 165 4.69 1.55 13.66
C LYS A 165 4.68 0.17 12.99
N LEU A 166 3.53 -0.50 12.98
CA LEU A 166 3.36 -1.76 12.26
C LEU A 166 3.48 -1.53 10.75
N ASN A 167 2.88 -0.46 10.24
CA ASN A 167 2.99 -0.08 8.83
C ASN A 167 4.43 0.23 8.44
N ASP A 168 5.23 0.86 9.31
CA ASP A 168 6.67 1.04 9.06
C ASP A 168 7.39 -0.30 8.85
N CYS A 169 7.04 -1.31 9.67
CA CYS A 169 7.62 -2.64 9.58
C CYS A 169 7.20 -3.34 8.28
N LEU A 170 5.91 -3.40 8.00
CA LEU A 170 5.38 -4.06 6.80
C LEU A 170 5.83 -3.34 5.53
N PHE A 171 5.85 -2.01 5.54
CA PHE A 171 6.42 -1.22 4.45
C PHE A 171 7.88 -1.60 4.25
N ALA A 172 8.73 -1.58 5.29
CA ALA A 172 10.14 -2.00 5.16
C ALA A 172 10.27 -3.44 4.62
N SER A 173 9.42 -4.37 5.06
CA SER A 173 9.44 -5.77 4.62
C SER A 173 9.14 -5.98 3.14
N ARG A 174 8.43 -5.03 2.49
CA ARG A 174 8.01 -5.12 1.07
C ARG A 174 9.15 -5.43 0.09
N LEU A 175 10.38 -5.09 0.45
CA LEU A 175 11.56 -5.22 -0.41
C LEU A 175 12.05 -6.68 -0.52
N PHE A 176 11.72 -7.53 0.44
CA PHE A 176 12.07 -8.96 0.44
C PHE A 176 10.84 -9.86 0.56
N ALA A 177 9.81 -9.46 1.32
CA ALA A 177 8.62 -10.26 1.60
C ALA A 177 7.43 -9.94 0.67
N GLY A 178 7.66 -9.38 -0.53
CA GLY A 178 6.60 -9.05 -1.48
C GLY A 178 5.59 -10.19 -1.76
N PRO A 179 6.03 -11.46 -1.94
CA PRO A 179 5.13 -12.60 -2.16
C PRO A 179 4.23 -12.94 -0.98
N LEU A 180 4.62 -12.58 0.25
CA LEU A 180 3.85 -12.81 1.49
C LEU A 180 2.97 -11.59 1.82
N LEU A 181 3.49 -10.40 1.60
CA LEU A 181 2.81 -9.13 1.85
C LEU A 181 1.62 -8.91 0.92
N LEU A 182 1.76 -9.18 -0.39
CA LEU A 182 0.69 -8.90 -1.35
C LEU A 182 -0.59 -9.72 -1.07
N PRO A 183 -0.56 -11.05 -0.83
CA PRO A 183 -1.73 -11.81 -0.41
C PRO A 183 -2.42 -11.23 0.83
N LEU A 184 -1.64 -10.90 1.86
CA LEU A 184 -2.16 -10.31 3.10
C LEU A 184 -2.91 -9.00 2.82
N LEU A 185 -2.30 -8.09 2.05
CA LEU A 185 -2.91 -6.81 1.72
C LEU A 185 -4.17 -6.98 0.86
N LEU A 186 -4.15 -7.89 -0.13
CA LEU A 186 -5.30 -8.18 -0.98
C LEU A 186 -6.47 -8.74 -0.17
N GLU A 187 -6.21 -9.66 0.76
CA GLU A 187 -7.24 -10.22 1.66
C GLU A 187 -7.86 -9.13 2.53
N LYS A 188 -7.03 -8.31 3.20
CA LYS A 188 -7.53 -7.27 4.12
C LYS A 188 -8.21 -6.11 3.37
N ALA A 189 -7.74 -5.76 2.19
CA ALA A 189 -8.38 -4.76 1.32
C ALA A 189 -9.75 -5.21 0.80
N GLY A 190 -10.01 -6.51 0.72
CA GLY A 190 -11.34 -7.06 0.40
C GLY A 190 -12.26 -7.26 1.61
N SER A 191 -11.80 -6.94 2.83
CA SER A 191 -12.57 -7.19 4.06
C SER A 191 -13.70 -6.17 4.27
N GLN A 192 -14.70 -6.54 5.09
CA GLN A 192 -15.80 -5.66 5.48
C GLN A 192 -15.47 -4.72 6.65
N TRP A 193 -14.31 -4.93 7.30
CA TRP A 193 -13.87 -4.07 8.39
C TRP A 193 -13.18 -2.82 7.83
N SER A 194 -13.85 -1.68 7.94
CA SER A 194 -13.44 -0.42 7.29
C SER A 194 -12.03 0.05 7.67
N GLU A 195 -11.66 -0.04 8.95
CA GLU A 195 -10.31 0.36 9.40
C GLU A 195 -9.23 -0.57 8.86
N GLY A 196 -9.45 -1.88 8.94
CA GLY A 196 -8.53 -2.88 8.39
C GLY A 196 -8.38 -2.78 6.87
N ARG A 197 -9.48 -2.51 6.17
CA ARG A 197 -9.49 -2.20 4.74
C ARG A 197 -8.66 -0.95 4.44
N SER A 198 -8.89 0.14 5.18
CA SER A 198 -8.17 1.41 5.01
C SER A 198 -6.67 1.24 5.21
N ASP A 199 -6.26 0.51 6.25
CA ASP A 199 -4.85 0.21 6.53
C ASP A 199 -4.22 -0.60 5.38
N ALA A 200 -4.93 -1.61 4.87
CA ALA A 200 -4.45 -2.43 3.76
C ALA A 200 -4.31 -1.65 2.45
N LEU A 201 -5.32 -0.83 2.12
CA LEU A 201 -5.30 0.02 0.93
C LEU A 201 -4.22 1.10 1.01
N ASN A 202 -4.03 1.73 2.18
CA ASN A 202 -2.94 2.67 2.43
C ASN A 202 -1.57 2.01 2.21
N LEU A 203 -1.33 0.89 2.89
CA LEU A 203 -0.05 0.19 2.82
C LEU A 203 0.23 -0.37 1.43
N LEU A 204 -0.79 -0.81 0.69
CA LEU A 204 -0.67 -1.22 -0.71
C LEU A 204 -0.31 -0.04 -1.62
N ALA A 205 -0.98 1.10 -1.46
CA ALA A 205 -0.67 2.32 -2.20
C ALA A 205 0.78 2.76 -1.95
N ASP A 206 1.18 2.84 -0.68
CA ASP A 206 2.53 3.22 -0.29
C ASP A 206 3.57 2.24 -0.84
N SER A 207 3.31 0.93 -0.75
CA SER A 207 4.24 -0.10 -1.22
C SER A 207 4.45 -0.05 -2.73
N LEU A 208 3.39 0.14 -3.52
CA LEU A 208 3.48 0.24 -4.98
C LEU A 208 4.17 1.52 -5.44
N ASN A 209 3.98 2.63 -4.72
CA ASN A 209 4.58 3.91 -5.07
C ASN A 209 5.97 4.12 -4.47
N GLY A 210 6.33 3.34 -3.45
CA GLY A 210 7.66 3.28 -2.86
C GLY A 210 7.95 4.33 -1.80
N PHE A 211 6.94 4.96 -1.23
CA PHE A 211 7.06 5.87 -0.10
C PHE A 211 5.76 5.91 0.71
N GLN A 212 5.86 6.25 2.00
CA GLN A 212 4.70 6.36 2.87
C GLN A 212 4.01 7.72 2.74
N GLY A 213 2.69 7.74 2.90
CA GLY A 213 1.89 8.97 2.82
C GLY A 213 1.46 9.35 1.40
N CYS A 214 1.21 8.34 0.55
CA CYS A 214 0.76 8.57 -0.82
C CYS A 214 -0.62 9.26 -0.87
N VAL A 215 -1.51 8.93 0.06
CA VAL A 215 -2.89 9.42 0.05
C VAL A 215 -2.94 10.93 0.30
N GLU A 216 -2.14 11.43 1.24
CA GLU A 216 -2.07 12.86 1.59
C GLU A 216 -1.44 13.70 0.47
N THR A 217 -0.63 13.07 -0.38
CA THR A 217 0.09 13.72 -1.48
C THR A 217 -0.59 13.54 -2.84
N TYR A 218 -1.64 12.73 -2.90
CA TYR A 218 -2.41 12.49 -4.12
C TYR A 218 -3.37 13.64 -4.39
N SER A 219 -3.17 14.33 -5.51
CA SER A 219 -4.06 15.42 -5.94
C SER A 219 -4.14 15.50 -7.45
N ASP A 220 -5.32 15.86 -7.96
CA ASP A 220 -5.57 16.10 -9.39
C ASP A 220 -5.20 14.95 -10.33
N PHE A 221 -5.15 13.68 -9.90
CA PHE A 221 -4.60 12.54 -10.65
C PHE A 221 -3.06 12.54 -10.79
N ALA A 222 -2.34 13.00 -9.78
CA ALA A 222 -0.89 12.86 -9.68
C ALA A 222 -0.45 12.72 -8.21
N LEU A 223 0.63 11.97 -7.98
CA LEU A 223 1.35 11.99 -6.71
C LEU A 223 2.43 13.08 -6.73
N LYS A 224 2.49 13.84 -5.65
CA LYS A 224 3.52 14.86 -5.42
C LYS A 224 4.35 14.47 -4.20
N PRO A 225 5.32 13.54 -4.35
CA PRO A 225 6.14 13.11 -3.23
C PRO A 225 6.92 14.30 -2.66
N PRO A 226 7.13 14.38 -1.34
CA PRO A 226 7.99 15.39 -0.73
C PRO A 226 9.41 15.31 -1.33
N PRO A 227 10.10 16.44 -1.55
CA PRO A 227 11.36 16.48 -2.30
C PRO A 227 12.51 15.68 -1.67
N THR A 228 12.45 15.39 -0.37
CA THR A 228 13.45 14.61 0.38
C THR A 228 13.19 13.10 0.37
N THR A 229 12.12 12.65 -0.27
CA THR A 229 11.66 11.26 -0.18
C THR A 229 12.44 10.37 -1.14
N VAL A 230 13.14 9.37 -0.60
CA VAL A 230 13.76 8.31 -1.42
C VAL A 230 12.67 7.31 -1.81
N VAL A 231 12.34 7.28 -3.10
CA VAL A 231 11.30 6.40 -3.65
C VAL A 231 11.90 5.01 -3.92
N SER A 232 11.37 3.99 -3.26
CA SER A 232 11.76 2.59 -3.43
C SER A 232 10.50 1.71 -3.47
N PRO A 233 9.93 1.46 -4.66
CA PRO A 233 8.69 0.70 -4.81
C PRO A 233 8.92 -0.80 -4.60
N LEU A 234 7.82 -1.52 -4.37
CA LEU A 234 7.78 -2.97 -4.32
C LEU A 234 8.42 -3.57 -5.60
N PRO A 235 9.28 -4.60 -5.49
CA PRO A 235 9.98 -5.17 -6.65
C PRO A 235 9.02 -5.60 -7.77
N PHE A 236 9.35 -5.23 -9.01
CA PHE A 236 8.46 -5.45 -10.16
C PHE A 236 8.06 -6.92 -10.34
N ALA A 237 8.96 -7.88 -10.08
CA ALA A 237 8.67 -9.31 -10.19
C ALA A 237 7.49 -9.76 -9.32
N HIS A 238 7.33 -9.16 -8.14
CA HIS A 238 6.21 -9.44 -7.26
C HIS A 238 4.95 -8.72 -7.78
N VAL A 239 5.05 -7.44 -8.18
CA VAL A 239 3.91 -6.70 -8.76
C VAL A 239 3.31 -7.46 -9.95
N SER A 240 4.15 -7.93 -10.87
CA SER A 240 3.70 -8.61 -12.08
C SER A 240 3.06 -9.97 -11.80
N SER A 241 3.55 -10.70 -10.81
CA SER A 241 2.97 -11.98 -10.37
C SER A 241 1.54 -11.83 -9.83
N TYR A 242 1.18 -10.64 -9.32
CA TYR A 242 -0.14 -10.35 -8.74
C TYR A 242 -0.99 -9.40 -9.59
N LEU A 243 -0.60 -9.11 -10.84
CA LEU A 243 -1.31 -8.17 -11.74
C LEU A 243 -2.82 -8.41 -11.78
N PHE A 244 -3.23 -9.66 -12.06
CA PHE A 244 -4.64 -10.01 -12.20
C PHE A 244 -5.41 -9.82 -10.88
N ALA A 245 -4.80 -10.18 -9.75
CA ALA A 245 -5.41 -10.02 -8.43
C ALA A 245 -5.58 -8.53 -8.07
N LEU A 246 -4.57 -7.71 -8.35
CA LEU A 246 -4.62 -6.25 -8.17
C LEU A 246 -5.71 -5.62 -9.04
N CYS A 247 -5.81 -5.99 -10.32
CA CYS A 247 -6.87 -5.51 -11.19
C CYS A 247 -8.27 -5.92 -10.72
N ASN A 248 -8.44 -7.15 -10.22
CA ASN A 248 -9.72 -7.60 -9.67
C ASN A 248 -10.09 -6.87 -8.38
N LEU A 249 -9.13 -6.62 -7.49
CA LEU A 249 -9.35 -5.79 -6.30
C LEU A 249 -9.84 -4.40 -6.70
N ILE A 250 -9.17 -3.77 -7.68
CA ILE A 250 -9.58 -2.45 -8.17
C ILE A 250 -11.01 -2.48 -8.70
N ARG A 251 -11.32 -3.45 -9.57
CA ARG A 251 -12.67 -3.61 -10.12
C ARG A 251 -13.71 -3.78 -9.02
N GLU A 252 -13.46 -4.68 -8.08
CA GLU A 252 -14.41 -4.96 -7.00
C GLU A 252 -14.69 -3.72 -6.15
N LEU A 253 -13.63 -2.98 -5.77
CA LEU A 253 -13.77 -1.75 -5.00
C LEU A 253 -14.45 -0.62 -5.79
N THR A 254 -14.25 -0.53 -7.11
CA THR A 254 -15.01 0.44 -7.94
C THR A 254 -16.51 0.17 -7.96
N ILE A 255 -16.93 -1.07 -7.70
CA ILE A 255 -18.34 -1.48 -7.65
C ILE A 255 -18.88 -1.30 -6.22
N GLN A 256 -18.10 -1.69 -5.21
CA GLN A 256 -18.53 -1.71 -3.81
C GLN A 256 -18.52 -0.32 -3.13
N LEU A 257 -17.61 0.59 -3.51
CA LEU A 257 -17.47 1.88 -2.83
C LEU A 257 -18.62 2.83 -3.21
N ASP A 258 -19.61 2.89 -2.32
CA ASP A 258 -20.82 3.70 -2.45
C ASP A 258 -20.62 5.19 -2.11
N SER A 259 -21.66 6.00 -2.36
CA SER A 259 -21.60 7.48 -2.32
C SER A 259 -21.00 8.17 -1.11
N PHE A 260 -21.08 7.51 0.03
CA PHE A 260 -20.81 8.09 1.33
C PHE A 260 -19.39 7.80 1.86
N GLU A 261 -18.72 6.77 1.35
CA GLU A 261 -17.36 6.36 1.77
C GLU A 261 -16.25 6.94 0.86
N ARG A 262 -16.61 7.84 -0.06
CA ARG A 262 -15.83 8.08 -1.28
C ARG A 262 -14.48 8.75 -1.09
N GLU A 263 -14.27 9.71 -0.18
CA GLU A 263 -13.10 10.58 -0.36
C GLU A 263 -11.76 9.87 -0.09
N CYS A 264 -11.65 9.12 1.00
CA CYS A 264 -10.36 8.58 1.40
C CYS A 264 -10.03 7.25 0.70
N ASP A 265 -11.00 6.32 0.62
CA ASP A 265 -10.81 5.04 -0.08
C ASP A 265 -10.70 5.19 -1.60
N ALA A 266 -11.41 6.14 -2.22
CA ALA A 266 -11.17 6.45 -3.63
C ALA A 266 -9.75 6.95 -3.83
N THR A 267 -9.26 7.87 -2.98
CA THR A 267 -7.91 8.40 -3.11
C THR A 267 -6.86 7.30 -2.97
N ARG A 268 -7.03 6.37 -2.02
CA ARG A 268 -6.19 5.16 -1.89
C ARG A 268 -6.20 4.32 -3.16
N LEU A 269 -7.38 4.07 -3.71
CA LEU A 269 -7.53 3.27 -4.92
C LEU A 269 -6.83 3.93 -6.12
N LEU A 270 -6.98 5.24 -6.26
CA LEU A 270 -6.32 5.99 -7.33
C LEU A 270 -4.79 6.01 -7.15
N ALA A 271 -4.29 6.08 -5.92
CA ALA A 271 -2.87 5.94 -5.63
C ALA A 271 -2.34 4.53 -5.95
N ILE A 272 -3.13 3.47 -5.69
CA ILE A 272 -2.82 2.08 -6.10
C ILE A 272 -2.71 2.00 -7.63
N VAL A 273 -3.69 2.54 -8.36
CA VAL A 273 -3.68 2.55 -9.83
C VAL A 273 -2.46 3.32 -10.36
N HIS A 274 -2.12 4.45 -9.74
CA HIS A 274 -0.91 5.21 -10.10
C HIS A 274 0.37 4.38 -9.93
N GLY A 275 0.55 3.77 -8.76
CA GLY A 275 1.74 2.95 -8.46
C GLY A 275 1.86 1.74 -9.38
N LEU A 276 0.75 1.02 -9.59
CA LEU A 276 0.68 -0.11 -10.52
C LEU A 276 1.04 0.31 -11.95
N THR A 277 0.44 1.41 -12.44
CA THR A 277 0.72 1.90 -13.79
C THR A 277 2.18 2.30 -13.95
N ARG A 278 2.76 2.98 -12.95
CA ARG A 278 4.16 3.40 -12.96
C ARG A 278 5.12 2.20 -12.92
N ALA A 279 4.79 1.15 -12.17
CA ALA A 279 5.58 -0.09 -12.12
C ALA A 279 5.71 -0.72 -13.51
N TYR A 280 4.63 -0.71 -14.30
CA TYR A 280 4.64 -1.21 -15.69
C TYR A 280 5.25 -0.22 -16.67
N ALA A 281 4.92 1.06 -16.59
CA ALA A 281 5.44 2.08 -17.50
C ALA A 281 6.96 2.23 -17.46
N SER A 282 7.59 1.87 -16.32
CA SER A 282 9.04 1.85 -16.19
C SER A 282 9.72 0.64 -16.84
N GLN A 283 8.95 -0.33 -17.34
CA GLN A 283 9.52 -1.53 -17.98
C GLN A 283 9.87 -1.28 -19.45
N PRO A 284 11.00 -1.82 -19.93
CA PRO A 284 11.45 -1.63 -21.31
C PRO A 284 10.69 -2.52 -22.33
N SER A 285 10.10 -3.61 -21.87
CA SER A 285 9.47 -4.62 -22.74
C SER A 285 8.07 -4.18 -23.16
N VAL A 286 7.87 -4.00 -24.47
CA VAL A 286 6.54 -3.68 -25.02
C VAL A 286 5.51 -4.73 -24.64
N HIS A 287 5.84 -6.03 -24.74
CA HIS A 287 4.95 -7.14 -24.37
C HIS A 287 4.43 -7.02 -22.93
N THR A 288 5.29 -6.61 -21.99
CA THR A 288 4.90 -6.41 -20.59
C THR A 288 3.91 -5.25 -20.43
N LEU A 289 4.03 -4.21 -21.26
CA LEU A 289 3.04 -3.12 -21.33
C LEU A 289 1.72 -3.60 -21.94
N GLU A 290 1.77 -4.44 -22.97
CA GLU A 290 0.56 -5.02 -23.60
C GLU A 290 -0.19 -5.93 -22.63
N ASP A 291 0.53 -6.79 -21.89
CA ASP A 291 -0.03 -7.68 -20.88
C ASP A 291 -0.75 -6.90 -19.78
N PHE A 292 -0.12 -5.82 -19.28
CA PHE A 292 -0.76 -4.91 -18.33
C PHE A 292 -2.00 -4.26 -18.93
N MET A 293 -1.89 -3.66 -20.12
CA MET A 293 -2.99 -2.97 -20.77
C MET A 293 -4.18 -3.90 -21.01
N GLU A 294 -3.95 -5.09 -21.58
CA GLU A 294 -4.99 -6.08 -21.83
C GLU A 294 -5.61 -6.56 -20.51
N THR A 295 -4.81 -6.93 -19.51
CA THR A 295 -5.33 -7.39 -18.22
C THR A 295 -6.13 -6.30 -17.51
N PHE A 296 -5.59 -5.08 -17.43
CA PHE A 296 -6.20 -3.93 -16.77
C PHE A 296 -7.53 -3.58 -17.43
N LEU A 297 -7.54 -3.39 -18.76
CA LEU A 297 -8.75 -3.00 -19.48
C LEU A 297 -9.79 -4.13 -19.55
N ASN A 298 -9.38 -5.39 -19.71
CA ASN A 298 -10.32 -6.52 -19.75
C ASN A 298 -10.91 -6.82 -18.37
N THR A 299 -10.21 -6.48 -17.30
CA THR A 299 -10.74 -6.62 -15.93
C THR A 299 -11.69 -5.46 -15.60
N LEU A 300 -11.25 -4.22 -15.77
CA LEU A 300 -12.00 -3.03 -15.31
C LEU A 300 -13.15 -2.66 -16.25
N TRP A 301 -12.95 -2.75 -17.57
CA TRP A 301 -13.92 -2.26 -18.55
C TRP A 301 -13.95 -3.12 -19.82
N PRO A 302 -14.25 -4.42 -19.72
CA PRO A 302 -14.14 -5.38 -20.83
C PRO A 302 -14.89 -4.94 -22.09
N ASP A 303 -14.31 -5.24 -23.24
CA ASP A 303 -14.93 -4.96 -24.54
C ASP A 303 -16.09 -5.93 -24.81
N ARG A 304 -17.32 -5.44 -24.91
CA ARG A 304 -18.46 -6.28 -25.30
C ARG A 304 -18.45 -6.50 -26.80
N LYS A 305 -18.04 -7.71 -27.21
CA LYS A 305 -18.06 -8.15 -28.62
C LYS A 305 -19.47 -8.54 -29.11
N ASP A 306 -20.51 -7.86 -28.66
CA ASP A 306 -21.85 -8.10 -29.20
C ASP A 306 -21.88 -7.53 -30.62
N LYS A 307 -21.88 -8.44 -31.62
CA LYS A 307 -22.18 -8.07 -33.01
C LYS A 307 -23.63 -7.64 -33.06
N PHE A 308 -23.89 -6.33 -32.95
CA PHE A 308 -25.19 -5.79 -33.36
C PHE A 308 -25.30 -5.95 -34.88
N ILE A 309 -25.97 -7.00 -35.31
CA ILE A 309 -26.40 -7.15 -36.70
C ILE A 309 -27.59 -6.20 -36.86
N PHE A 310 -27.36 -5.02 -37.43
CA PHE A 310 -28.47 -4.21 -37.93
C PHE A 310 -29.06 -4.95 -39.14
N GLU A 311 -30.32 -5.37 -39.05
CA GLU A 311 -31.00 -6.09 -40.15
C GLU A 311 -31.16 -5.23 -41.42
N SER A 312 -31.01 -3.91 -41.34
CA SER A 312 -31.03 -3.01 -42.50
C SER A 312 -30.43 -1.62 -42.20
N TRP A 313 -29.83 -0.97 -43.21
CA TRP A 313 -29.32 0.42 -43.15
C TRP A 313 -30.38 1.48 -42.77
N PHE A 314 -31.67 1.15 -42.87
CA PHE A 314 -32.79 2.02 -42.51
C PHE A 314 -33.49 1.60 -41.21
N SER A 315 -32.95 0.60 -40.50
CA SER A 315 -33.56 0.14 -39.26
C SER A 315 -33.20 1.10 -38.14
N VAL A 316 -34.15 1.95 -37.76
CA VAL A 316 -34.09 2.65 -36.47
C VAL A 316 -34.06 1.56 -35.40
N PRO A 317 -33.05 1.52 -34.52
CA PRO A 317 -33.06 0.56 -33.42
C PRO A 317 -34.39 0.74 -32.65
N PRO A 318 -35.16 -0.32 -32.34
CA PRO A 318 -36.37 -0.19 -31.53
C PRO A 318 -36.12 0.68 -30.29
N LYS A 319 -37.11 1.41 -29.79
CA LYS A 319 -36.93 2.34 -28.65
C LYS A 319 -36.32 1.68 -27.40
N SER A 320 -36.40 0.34 -27.30
CA SER A 320 -35.75 -0.49 -26.27
C SER A 320 -34.25 -0.82 -26.52
N THR A 321 -33.67 -0.38 -27.65
CA THR A 321 -32.25 -0.60 -28.04
C THR A 321 -31.39 0.66 -27.95
N LEU A 322 -31.97 1.84 -27.69
CA LEU A 322 -31.21 3.07 -27.37
C LEU A 322 -30.44 2.96 -26.04
N THR A 323 -30.73 1.93 -25.24
CA THR A 323 -29.99 1.56 -24.02
C THR A 323 -28.79 0.64 -24.25
N ALA A 324 -28.49 0.23 -25.49
CA ALA A 324 -27.53 -0.83 -25.77
C ALA A 324 -26.38 -0.40 -26.69
N LEU A 325 -25.67 0.68 -26.33
CA LEU A 325 -24.32 0.87 -26.86
C LEU A 325 -23.46 -0.30 -26.33
N PRO A 326 -22.64 -0.98 -27.16
CA PRO A 326 -21.90 -2.17 -26.75
C PRO A 326 -21.03 -1.92 -25.51
N ASN A 327 -20.46 -0.72 -25.37
CA ASN A 327 -19.79 -0.30 -24.14
C ASN A 327 -20.39 1.01 -23.61
N ALA A 328 -21.07 0.95 -22.46
CA ALA A 328 -21.47 2.15 -21.72
C ALA A 328 -20.23 2.94 -21.27
N ALA A 329 -20.32 4.28 -21.27
CA ALA A 329 -19.22 5.12 -20.81
C ALA A 329 -18.88 4.81 -19.34
N PRO A 330 -17.60 4.72 -18.97
CA PRO A 330 -17.22 4.54 -17.58
C PRO A 330 -17.68 5.76 -16.76
N GLN A 331 -18.18 5.52 -15.56
CA GLN A 331 -18.66 6.55 -14.65
C GLN A 331 -18.07 6.37 -13.24
N GLY A 332 -18.17 7.41 -12.41
CA GLY A 332 -17.72 7.38 -11.01
C GLY A 332 -16.25 6.96 -10.87
N LEU A 333 -15.98 6.13 -9.85
CA LEU A 333 -14.63 5.71 -9.49
C LEU A 333 -13.93 4.86 -10.56
N LEU A 334 -14.70 4.12 -11.37
CA LEU A 334 -14.16 3.39 -12.52
C LEU A 334 -13.55 4.36 -13.54
N ALA A 335 -14.26 5.45 -13.86
CA ALA A 335 -13.74 6.48 -14.74
C ALA A 335 -12.49 7.15 -14.16
N ASP A 336 -12.49 7.39 -12.84
CA ASP A 336 -11.34 7.97 -12.14
C ASP A 336 -10.11 7.06 -12.22
N CYS A 337 -10.27 5.74 -12.08
CA CYS A 337 -9.18 4.77 -12.22
C CYS A 337 -8.60 4.79 -13.64
N LEU A 338 -9.43 4.84 -14.69
CA LEU A 338 -8.96 4.91 -16.07
C LEU A 338 -8.20 6.21 -16.36
N VAL A 339 -8.68 7.35 -15.83
CA VAL A 339 -8.00 8.65 -15.94
C VAL A 339 -6.70 8.66 -15.16
N ALA A 340 -6.67 8.09 -13.95
CA ALA A 340 -5.47 7.95 -13.13
C ALA A 340 -4.39 7.14 -13.84
N ALA A 341 -4.74 5.99 -14.44
CA ALA A 341 -3.82 5.18 -15.21
C ALA A 341 -3.26 5.96 -16.42
N ALA A 342 -4.11 6.61 -17.21
CA ALA A 342 -3.67 7.41 -18.35
C ALA A 342 -2.73 8.56 -17.94
N SER A 343 -3.09 9.30 -16.88
CA SER A 343 -2.27 10.37 -16.31
C SER A 343 -0.90 9.86 -15.84
N SER A 344 -0.89 8.75 -15.11
CA SER A 344 0.34 8.15 -14.55
C SER A 344 1.26 7.62 -15.63
N ALA A 345 0.72 7.00 -16.69
CA ALA A 345 1.48 6.51 -17.83
C ALA A 345 2.15 7.65 -18.63
N VAL A 346 1.57 8.86 -18.62
CA VAL A 346 2.20 10.06 -19.21
C VAL A 346 3.29 10.60 -18.30
N LEU A 347 3.05 10.68 -16.99
CA LEU A 347 4.01 11.20 -16.01
C LEU A 347 5.24 10.31 -15.81
N SER A 348 5.15 9.02 -16.13
CA SER A 348 6.27 8.09 -16.04
C SER A 348 7.30 8.23 -17.16
N ALA A 349 7.00 8.99 -18.22
CA ALA A 349 7.92 9.20 -19.33
C ALA A 349 9.11 10.10 -18.92
N SER A 350 10.31 9.76 -19.37
CA SER A 350 11.52 10.54 -19.10
C SER A 350 11.44 11.93 -19.76
N PRO A 351 11.91 13.02 -19.13
CA PRO A 351 11.98 14.35 -19.76
C PRO A 351 12.94 14.39 -20.96
N ALA A 352 13.85 13.42 -21.11
CA ALA A 352 14.75 13.29 -22.27
C ALA A 352 14.17 12.44 -23.42
N ALA A 353 12.86 12.17 -23.40
CA ALA A 353 12.24 11.05 -24.10
C ALA A 353 12.33 11.02 -25.65
N SER A 354 12.51 9.80 -26.15
CA SER A 354 12.22 9.34 -27.51
C SER A 354 10.72 9.03 -27.69
N SER A 355 10.27 8.75 -28.91
CA SER A 355 8.86 8.37 -29.16
C SER A 355 8.41 7.10 -28.40
N ASN A 356 9.35 6.27 -27.93
CA ASN A 356 9.05 5.02 -27.24
C ASN A 356 8.73 5.17 -25.75
N ASP A 357 9.11 6.27 -25.10
CA ASP A 357 8.93 6.43 -23.65
C ASP A 357 7.46 6.66 -23.24
N TYR A 358 6.60 7.00 -24.21
CA TYR A 358 5.14 7.07 -24.04
C TYR A 358 4.41 5.82 -24.54
N ALA A 359 5.11 4.68 -24.71
CA ALA A 359 4.50 3.46 -25.26
C ALA A 359 3.23 3.05 -24.51
N LEU A 360 3.29 2.94 -23.18
CA LEU A 360 2.12 2.53 -22.39
C LEU A 360 0.96 3.52 -22.52
N ALA A 361 1.24 4.82 -22.42
CA ALA A 361 0.23 5.87 -22.57
C ALA A 361 -0.44 5.78 -23.96
N ARG A 362 0.34 5.63 -25.03
CA ARG A 362 -0.18 5.49 -26.40
C ARG A 362 -1.08 4.28 -26.55
N MET A 363 -0.66 3.14 -26.02
CA MET A 363 -1.41 1.89 -26.07
C MET A 363 -2.74 1.96 -25.31
N LEU A 364 -2.69 2.41 -24.06
CA LEU A 364 -3.88 2.62 -23.23
C LEU A 364 -4.86 3.58 -23.89
N LEU A 365 -4.39 4.74 -24.33
CA LEU A 365 -5.23 5.75 -24.96
C LEU A 365 -5.85 5.21 -26.25
N SER A 366 -5.07 4.59 -27.14
CA SER A 366 -5.62 4.01 -28.37
C SER A 366 -6.73 3.00 -28.10
N LYS A 367 -6.59 2.14 -27.09
CA LYS A 367 -7.63 1.17 -26.71
C LYS A 367 -8.84 1.85 -26.06
N LEU A 368 -8.64 2.84 -25.18
CA LEU A 368 -9.73 3.60 -24.58
C LEU A 368 -10.53 4.33 -25.65
N PHE A 369 -9.87 5.02 -26.58
CA PHE A 369 -10.51 5.68 -27.72
C PHE A 369 -11.26 4.67 -28.58
N LYS A 370 -10.69 3.51 -28.92
CA LYS A 370 -11.39 2.46 -29.67
C LYS A 370 -12.66 1.97 -28.96
N ARG A 371 -12.60 1.73 -27.64
CA ARG A 371 -13.77 1.28 -26.85
C ARG A 371 -14.85 2.36 -26.72
N LEU A 372 -14.45 3.64 -26.66
CA LEU A 372 -15.36 4.79 -26.60
C LEU A 372 -15.95 5.19 -27.95
N ALA A 373 -15.17 5.05 -29.03
CA ALA A 373 -15.53 5.46 -30.37
C ALA A 373 -16.26 4.38 -31.15
N ALA A 374 -16.06 3.09 -30.85
CA ALA A 374 -16.81 2.00 -31.49
C ALA A 374 -18.34 2.25 -31.45
N PRO A 375 -18.95 2.67 -30.33
CA PRO A 375 -20.36 3.05 -30.27
C PRO A 375 -20.72 4.38 -30.99
N LEU A 376 -19.79 5.34 -31.07
CA LEU A 376 -20.00 6.65 -31.73
C LEU A 376 -19.91 6.56 -33.27
N ILE A 377 -19.11 5.62 -33.79
CA ILE A 377 -18.90 5.38 -35.21
C ILE A 377 -19.98 4.43 -35.78
N THR A 378 -20.71 3.72 -34.93
CA THR A 378 -21.81 2.81 -35.31
C THR A 378 -23.20 3.42 -35.08
N PRO A 379 -23.46 4.62 -35.64
CA PRO A 379 -24.59 4.67 -36.55
C PRO A 379 -24.31 5.53 -37.79
N LEU A 380 -24.42 4.94 -38.97
CA LEU A 380 -24.60 5.69 -40.22
C LEU A 380 -26.08 6.09 -40.29
N ILE A 381 -26.45 7.27 -39.78
CA ILE A 381 -27.84 7.78 -39.82
C ILE A 381 -27.88 9.13 -40.55
N GLN A 382 -28.84 9.28 -41.48
CA GLN A 382 -29.03 10.44 -42.36
C GLN A 382 -29.69 11.67 -41.69
N SER A 383 -30.05 11.60 -40.40
CA SER A 383 -30.60 12.74 -39.63
C SER A 383 -30.44 12.49 -38.13
N MET A 384 -29.91 13.45 -37.37
CA MET A 384 -29.66 13.34 -35.93
C MET A 384 -30.94 13.55 -35.09
N PRO A 385 -31.59 12.51 -34.52
CA PRO A 385 -32.62 12.68 -33.48
C PRO A 385 -32.02 13.12 -32.14
N GLU A 386 -32.78 13.90 -31.35
CA GLU A 386 -32.39 14.39 -30.02
C GLU A 386 -32.00 13.27 -29.04
N ASP A 387 -32.60 12.08 -29.17
CA ASP A 387 -32.37 10.93 -28.30
C ASP A 387 -30.93 10.38 -28.39
N ILE A 388 -30.26 10.50 -29.55
CA ILE A 388 -28.88 10.02 -29.72
C ILE A 388 -27.90 10.92 -28.95
N LEU A 389 -28.16 12.23 -28.89
CA LEU A 389 -27.31 13.17 -28.16
C LEU A 389 -27.25 12.81 -26.66
N VAL A 390 -28.39 12.40 -26.08
CA VAL A 390 -28.48 11.93 -24.69
C VAL A 390 -27.61 10.68 -24.48
N THR A 391 -27.61 9.74 -25.43
CA THR A 391 -26.80 8.50 -25.32
C THR A 391 -25.29 8.76 -25.44
N TRP A 392 -24.87 9.78 -26.19
CA TRP A 392 -23.45 10.10 -26.42
C TRP A 392 -22.86 11.05 -25.37
N THR A 393 -23.71 11.80 -24.67
CA THR A 393 -23.30 12.79 -23.66
C THR A 393 -22.35 12.21 -22.60
N PRO A 394 -22.56 10.99 -22.06
CA PRO A 394 -21.62 10.38 -21.11
C PRO A 394 -20.25 10.07 -21.71
N HIS A 395 -20.19 9.56 -22.95
CA HIS A 395 -18.94 9.25 -23.65
C HIS A 395 -18.14 10.51 -23.95
N LEU A 396 -18.81 11.56 -24.47
CA LEU A 396 -18.19 12.86 -24.73
C LEU A 396 -17.73 13.54 -23.42
N GLY A 397 -18.52 13.43 -22.35
CA GLY A 397 -18.16 13.94 -21.04
C GLY A 397 -16.90 13.28 -20.48
N PHE A 398 -16.80 11.95 -20.57
CA PHE A 398 -15.60 11.20 -20.17
C PHE A 398 -14.38 11.62 -21.00
N LEU A 399 -14.51 11.67 -22.33
CA LEU A 399 -13.43 12.08 -23.23
C LEU A 399 -12.94 13.49 -22.93
N ASN A 400 -13.85 14.44 -22.75
CA ASN A 400 -13.50 15.82 -22.42
C ASN A 400 -12.71 15.90 -21.09
N ARG A 401 -13.14 15.14 -20.08
CA ARG A 401 -12.46 15.07 -18.79
C ARG A 401 -11.07 14.44 -18.91
N LEU A 402 -10.96 13.30 -19.59
CA LEU A 402 -9.69 12.62 -19.85
C LEU A 402 -8.72 13.56 -20.56
N MET A 403 -9.14 14.19 -21.66
CA MET A 403 -8.32 15.13 -22.41
C MET A 403 -7.92 16.35 -21.58
N THR A 404 -8.81 16.89 -20.76
CA THR A 404 -8.50 18.02 -19.86
C THR A 404 -7.39 17.66 -18.88
N VAL A 405 -7.44 16.48 -18.26
CA VAL A 405 -6.38 16.01 -17.34
C VAL A 405 -5.07 15.81 -18.09
N LEU A 406 -5.10 15.12 -19.23
CA LEU A 406 -3.89 14.86 -20.01
C LEU A 406 -3.24 16.15 -20.54
N LEU A 407 -4.03 17.10 -21.03
CA LEU A 407 -3.53 18.40 -21.47
C LEU A 407 -2.77 19.13 -20.36
N LYS A 408 -3.31 19.12 -19.12
CA LYS A 408 -2.61 19.67 -17.96
C LYS A 408 -1.29 18.94 -17.68
N ARG A 409 -1.22 17.62 -17.87
CA ARG A 409 0.00 16.81 -17.65
C ARG A 409 1.05 17.09 -18.71
N PHE A 410 0.66 17.12 -19.98
CA PHE A 410 1.56 17.48 -21.06
C PHE A 410 2.09 18.90 -20.92
N ALA A 411 1.26 19.87 -20.51
CA ALA A 411 1.70 21.25 -20.29
C ALA A 411 2.69 21.39 -19.11
N ALA A 412 2.67 20.47 -18.14
CA ALA A 412 3.59 20.46 -17.02
C ALA A 412 4.95 19.81 -17.35
N LEU A 413 5.06 19.11 -18.48
CA LEU A 413 6.34 18.62 -19.00
C LEU A 413 7.01 19.78 -19.74
N GLU A 414 8.23 20.17 -19.34
CA GLU A 414 8.93 21.40 -19.76
C GLU A 414 9.27 21.52 -21.28
N ASP A 415 8.76 20.63 -22.14
CA ASP A 415 9.15 20.46 -23.55
C ASP A 415 7.99 20.75 -24.53
N ALA A 416 7.56 22.03 -24.58
CA ALA A 416 6.42 22.53 -25.35
C ALA A 416 6.32 22.12 -26.85
N PRO A 417 7.40 22.03 -27.66
CA PRO A 417 7.27 21.67 -29.07
C PRO A 417 7.02 20.17 -29.32
N ARG A 418 7.41 19.29 -28.38
CA ARG A 418 7.14 17.84 -28.47
C ARG A 418 5.73 17.48 -27.99
N VAL A 419 5.23 18.25 -27.02
CA VAL A 419 3.84 18.20 -26.54
C VAL A 419 2.85 18.45 -27.67
N ALA A 420 3.11 19.45 -28.53
CA ALA A 420 2.29 19.74 -29.71
C ALA A 420 2.30 18.58 -30.71
N GLY A 421 3.46 17.94 -30.95
CA GLY A 421 3.58 16.76 -31.83
C GLY A 421 2.88 15.52 -31.28
N ALA A 422 3.00 15.26 -29.97
CA ALA A 422 2.29 14.17 -29.31
C ALA A 422 0.77 14.40 -29.36
N LEU A 423 0.28 15.59 -29.01
CA LEU A 423 -1.14 15.96 -29.10
C LEU A 423 -1.67 15.89 -30.53
N PHE A 424 -0.90 16.39 -31.51
CA PHE A 424 -1.30 16.33 -32.92
C PHE A 424 -1.36 14.88 -33.41
N PHE A 425 -0.41 14.03 -33.03
CA PHE A 425 -0.45 12.59 -33.34
C PHE A 425 -1.62 11.87 -32.63
N PHE A 426 -1.87 12.19 -31.36
CA PHE A 426 -3.00 11.65 -30.58
C PHE A 426 -4.37 12.05 -31.12
N LEU A 427 -4.47 13.19 -31.82
CA LEU A 427 -5.72 13.68 -32.42
C LEU A 427 -5.87 13.27 -33.89
N THR A 428 -4.81 12.80 -34.56
CA THR A 428 -4.83 12.48 -36.00
C THR A 428 -4.81 10.98 -36.32
N HIS A 429 -4.60 10.10 -35.34
CA HIS A 429 -4.65 8.63 -35.46
C HIS A 429 -5.54 8.04 -34.37
#